data_AF-A0A6M0FX59-F1
#
_entry.id   AF-A0A6M0FX59-F1
#
_cell.length_a   1.000
_cell.length_b   1.000
_cell.length_c   1.000
_cell.angle_alpha   90.00
_cell.angle_beta   90.00
_cell.angle_gamma   90.00
#
_symmetry.space_group_name_H-M   'P 1'
#
loop_
_entity.id
_entity.type
_entity.pdbx_description
1 polymer ?
#
loop_
_entity_poly.entity_id
_entity_poly.type
_entity_poly.pdbx_seq_one_letter_code
_entity_poly.pdbx_strand_id
1 'polypeptide(L)'
;MPTLSLPYPDDLLVTSGQSPQALEAELTFLLAVKLFELRRLSLGKAADFCRMNKLQFMYELGRLQIPVINLDDDQIADELSDE
;
A
#
# COMPACT_ATOMS: atom_id res chain seq x y z
N MET A 1 -3.53 -21.39 6.14
CA MET A 1 -3.66 -20.12 5.40
C MET A 1 -3.42 -20.42 3.93
N PRO A 2 -4.23 -19.92 2.99
CA PRO A 2 -3.95 -20.08 1.56
C PRO A 2 -2.68 -19.31 1.19
N THR A 3 -1.91 -19.83 0.23
CA THR A 3 -0.68 -19.22 -0.28
C THR A 3 -0.90 -18.77 -1.72
N LEU A 4 -0.59 -17.49 -1.99
CA LEU A 4 -0.51 -16.96 -3.35
C LEU A 4 0.93 -17.10 -3.84
N SER A 5 1.12 -17.68 -5.02
CA SER A 5 2.41 -17.75 -5.70
C SER A 5 2.31 -16.96 -7.01
N LEU A 6 3.21 -16.00 -7.21
CA LEU A 6 3.27 -15.16 -8.38
C LEU A 6 4.62 -15.39 -9.08
N PRO A 7 4.68 -16.18 -10.17
CA PRO A 7 5.89 -16.27 -10.96
C PRO A 7 6.16 -14.91 -11.61
N TYR A 8 7.42 -14.47 -11.56
CA TYR A 8 7.87 -13.27 -12.23
C TYR A 8 9.10 -13.58 -13.10
N PRO A 9 9.31 -12.83 -14.19
CA PRO A 9 10.47 -13.00 -15.06
C PRO A 9 11.80 -12.77 -14.31
N ASP A 10 12.82 -13.58 -14.61
CA ASP A 10 14.14 -13.46 -13.98
C ASP A 10 14.81 -12.11 -14.26
N ASP A 11 14.55 -11.52 -15.43
CA ASP A 11 15.06 -10.20 -15.80
C ASP A 11 14.46 -9.07 -14.94
N LEU A 12 13.31 -9.29 -14.29
CA LEU A 12 12.75 -8.33 -13.33
C LEU A 12 13.67 -8.16 -12.11
N LEU A 13 14.28 -9.24 -11.61
CA LEU A 13 15.27 -9.16 -10.52
C LEU A 13 16.53 -8.41 -10.97
N VAL A 14 16.98 -8.67 -12.19
CA VAL A 14 18.18 -8.03 -12.75
C VAL A 14 17.95 -6.54 -12.94
N THR A 15 16.80 -6.17 -13.50
CA THR A 15 16.44 -4.78 -13.79
C THR A 15 16.11 -3.98 -12.54
N SER A 16 15.52 -4.59 -11.51
CA SER A 16 15.26 -3.90 -10.24
C SER A 16 16.52 -3.69 -9.40
N GLY A 17 17.55 -4.52 -9.57
CA GLY A 17 18.76 -4.51 -8.74
C GLY A 17 18.51 -4.92 -7.29
N GLN A 18 17.35 -5.53 -7.01
CA GLN A 18 16.93 -5.92 -5.66
C GLN A 18 17.25 -7.40 -5.39
N SER A 19 17.27 -7.76 -4.11
CA SER A 19 17.16 -9.18 -3.75
C SER A 19 15.74 -9.69 -4.02
N PRO A 20 15.55 -11.02 -4.23
CA PRO A 20 14.23 -11.61 -4.40
C PRO A 20 13.26 -11.24 -3.27
N GLN A 21 13.73 -11.23 -2.02
CA GLN A 21 12.90 -10.89 -0.87
C GLN A 21 12.45 -9.42 -0.88
N ALA A 22 13.31 -8.51 -1.34
CA ALA A 22 12.97 -7.10 -1.44
C ALA A 22 11.95 -6.86 -2.56
N LEU A 23 12.13 -7.50 -3.73
CA LEU A 23 11.17 -7.42 -4.83
C LEU A 23 9.81 -8.01 -4.43
N GLU A 24 9.79 -9.18 -3.76
CA GLU A 24 8.55 -9.80 -3.28
C GLU A 24 7.82 -8.93 -2.25
N ALA A 25 8.56 -8.27 -1.35
CA ALA A 25 7.99 -7.33 -0.40
C ALA A 25 7.37 -6.11 -1.11
N GLU A 26 8.06 -5.57 -2.12
CA GLU A 26 7.54 -4.46 -2.94
C GLU A 26 6.28 -4.88 -3.70
N LEU A 27 6.29 -6.03 -4.39
CA LEU A 27 5.13 -6.54 -5.11
C LEU A 27 3.93 -6.80 -4.18
N THR A 28 4.18 -7.33 -2.99
CA THR A 28 3.14 -7.55 -1.97
C THR A 28 2.54 -6.22 -1.51
N PHE A 29 3.38 -5.20 -1.29
CA PHE A 29 2.93 -3.87 -0.92
C PHE A 29 2.11 -3.22 -2.05
N LEU A 30 2.58 -3.27 -3.30
CA LEU A 30 1.86 -2.74 -4.46
C LEU A 30 0.51 -3.42 -4.66
N LEU A 31 0.42 -4.74 -4.43
CA LEU A 31 -0.85 -5.46 -4.46
C LEU A 31 -1.79 -5.02 -3.33
N ALA A 32 -1.28 -4.84 -2.11
CA ALA A 32 -2.07 -4.33 -0.98
C ALA A 32 -2.62 -2.94 -1.27
N VAL A 33 -1.79 -2.05 -1.82
CA VAL A 33 -2.15 -0.70 -2.26
C VAL A 33 -3.27 -0.75 -3.29
N LYS A 34 -3.11 -1.55 -4.37
CA LYS A 34 -4.14 -1.63 -5.42
C LYS A 34 -5.46 -2.18 -4.89
N LEU A 35 -5.42 -3.17 -4.00
CA LEU A 35 -6.64 -3.69 -3.38
C LEU A 35 -7.29 -2.68 -2.43
N PHE A 36 -6.52 -1.83 -1.75
CA PHE A 36 -7.02 -0.72 -0.95
C PHE A 36 -7.70 0.34 -1.82
N GLU A 37 -7.05 0.81 -2.89
CA GLU A 37 -7.59 1.79 -3.83
C GLU A 37 -8.91 1.31 -4.46
N LEU A 38 -8.97 0.01 -4.80
CA LEU A 38 -10.18 -0.65 -5.33
C LEU A 38 -11.25 -0.93 -4.26
N ARG A 39 -11.05 -0.47 -3.01
CA ARG A 39 -11.93 -0.69 -1.85
C ARG A 39 -12.22 -2.18 -1.58
N ARG A 40 -11.29 -3.07 -1.96
CA ARG A 40 -11.35 -4.52 -1.69
C ARG A 40 -10.75 -4.86 -0.33
N LEU A 41 -9.76 -4.09 0.12
CA LEU A 41 -9.21 -4.14 1.46
C LEU A 41 -9.47 -2.81 2.18
N SER A 42 -9.80 -2.89 3.47
CA SER A 42 -9.71 -1.71 4.32
C SER A 42 -8.24 -1.37 4.58
N LEU A 43 -7.96 -0.14 5.03
CA LEU A 43 -6.61 0.31 5.37
C LEU A 43 -5.88 -0.67 6.31
N GLY A 44 -6.56 -1.15 7.36
CA GLY A 44 -5.99 -2.12 8.30
C GLY A 44 -5.71 -3.48 7.66
N LYS A 45 -6.66 -4.00 6.85
CA LYS A 45 -6.46 -5.28 6.15
C LYS A 45 -5.36 -5.21 5.09
N ALA A 46 -5.18 -4.07 4.43
CA ALA A 46 -4.10 -3.85 3.48
C ALA A 46 -2.74 -3.81 4.18
N ALA A 47 -2.65 -3.14 5.34
CA ALA A 47 -1.45 -3.15 6.19
C ALA A 47 -1.10 -4.58 6.63
N ASP A 48 -2.08 -5.33 7.14
CA ASP A 48 -1.89 -6.73 7.55
C ASP A 48 -1.45 -7.62 6.38
N PHE A 49 -2.00 -7.38 5.18
CA PHE A 49 -1.68 -8.14 3.96
C PHE A 49 -0.19 -8.05 3.60
N CYS A 50 0.41 -6.86 3.73
CA CYS A 50 1.83 -6.65 3.50
C CYS A 50 2.67 -6.69 4.80
N ARG A 51 2.13 -7.27 5.88
CA ARG A 51 2.81 -7.44 7.18
C ARG A 51 3.35 -6.15 7.78
N MET A 52 2.66 -5.04 7.55
CA MET A 52 2.97 -3.74 8.12
C MET A 52 1.96 -3.41 9.22
N ASN A 53 2.38 -2.64 10.22
CA ASN A 53 1.40 -1.98 11.09
C ASN A 53 0.67 -0.88 10.29
N LYS A 54 -0.51 -0.50 10.77
CA LYS A 54 -1.37 0.49 10.10
C LYS A 54 -0.67 1.83 9.87
N LEU A 55 0.12 2.32 10.83
CA LEU A 55 0.81 3.62 10.73
C LEU A 55 1.90 3.59 9.66
N GLN A 56 2.68 2.51 9.62
CA GLN A 56 3.71 2.30 8.60
C GLN A 56 3.09 2.22 7.20
N PHE A 57 1.97 1.50 7.04
CA PHE A 57 1.28 1.42 5.76
C PHE A 57 0.77 2.80 5.31
N MET A 58 0.17 3.59 6.21
CA MET A 58 -0.25 4.98 5.90
C MET A 58 0.94 5.86 5.48
N TYR A 59 2.08 5.73 6.15
CA TYR A 59 3.29 6.47 5.80
C TYR A 59 3.78 6.13 4.39
N GLU A 60 3.82 4.85 4.01
CA GLU A 60 4.23 4.44 2.67
C GLU A 60 3.21 4.86 1.59
N LEU A 61 1.90 4.83 1.88
CA LEU A 61 0.89 5.41 0.98
C LEU A 61 1.15 6.91 0.74
N GLY A 62 1.51 7.66 1.78
CA GLY A 62 1.90 9.07 1.65
C GLY A 62 3.13 9.28 0.78
N ARG A 63 4.14 8.42 0.87
CA ARG A 63 5.32 8.45 -0.02
C ARG A 63 4.98 8.23 -1.48
N LEU A 64 3.94 7.44 -1.77
CA LEU A 64 3.42 7.21 -3.11
C LEU A 64 2.37 8.24 -3.56
N GLN A 65 2.07 9.25 -2.73
CA GLN A 65 1.02 10.25 -2.99
C GLN A 65 -0.38 9.62 -3.18
N ILE A 66 -0.64 8.52 -2.47
CA ILE A 66 -1.94 7.84 -2.50
C ILE A 66 -2.79 8.36 -1.34
N PRO A 67 -3.97 8.95 -1.61
CA PRO A 67 -4.84 9.49 -0.58
C PRO A 67 -5.29 8.39 0.38
N VAL A 68 -4.97 8.55 1.66
CA VAL A 68 -5.45 7.67 2.74
C VAL A 68 -6.82 8.12 3.23
N ILE A 69 -7.07 9.43 3.13
CA ILE A 69 -8.30 10.10 3.57
C ILE A 69 -8.90 10.74 2.33
N ASN A 70 -10.15 10.39 2.04
CA ASN A 70 -10.96 11.06 1.02
C ASN A 70 -11.92 12.00 1.77
N LEU A 71 -11.39 13.12 2.25
CA LEU A 71 -12.24 14.23 2.68
C LEU A 71 -12.67 14.98 1.41
N ASP A 72 -13.92 15.37 1.35
CA ASP A 72 -14.34 16.38 0.38
C ASP A 72 -13.91 17.77 0.84
N ASP A 73 -13.97 18.75 -0.05
CA ASP A 73 -13.47 20.11 0.22
C ASP A 73 -14.14 20.73 1.46
N ASP A 74 -15.40 20.39 1.73
CA ASP A 74 -16.16 20.84 2.89
C ASP A 74 -15.63 20.22 4.19
N GLN A 75 -15.35 18.90 4.20
CA GLN A 75 -14.73 18.22 5.34
C GLN A 75 -13.29 18.67 5.61
N ILE A 76 -12.53 18.99 4.56
CA ILE A 76 -11.18 19.55 4.71
C ILE A 76 -11.27 20.94 5.34
N ALA A 77 -12.21 21.77 4.88
CA ALA A 77 -12.44 23.10 5.43
C ALA A 77 -12.77 23.02 6.93
N ASP A 78 -13.68 22.12 7.32
CA ASP A 78 -14.08 21.91 8.70
C ASP A 78 -12.92 21.40 9.60
N GLU A 79 -12.05 20.50 9.10
CA GLU A 79 -10.88 20.03 9.87
C GLU A 79 -9.78 21.09 10.02
N LEU A 80 -9.61 21.98 9.03
CA LEU A 80 -8.58 23.02 9.03
C LEU A 80 -9.03 24.33 9.70
N SER A 81 -10.34 24.53 9.86
CA SER A 81 -10.87 25.56 10.73
C SER A 81 -10.72 25.10 12.19
N ASP A 82 -9.60 25.46 12.80
CA ASP A 82 -9.37 25.28 14.24
C ASP A 82 -10.55 25.86 15.06
N GLU A 83 -11.26 25.00 15.80
CA GLU A 83 -11.91 25.34 17.08
C GLU A 83 -11.08 24.77 18.25
#